data_AF-A0A529ZCR4-F1
#
_entry.id   AF-A0A529ZCR4-F1
#
_cell.length_a   1.000
_cell.length_b   1.000
_cell.length_c   1.000
_cell.angle_alpha   90.00
_cell.angle_beta   90.00
_cell.angle_gamma   90.00
#
_symmetry.space_group_name_H-M   'P 1'
#
loop_
_entity.id
_entity.type
_entity.pdbx_description
1 polymer ?
#
loop_
_entity_poly.entity_id
_entity_poly.type
_entity_poly.pdbx_seq_one_letter_code
_entity_poly.pdbx_strand_id
1 'polypeptide(L)' 'ALGLPVPTVTAVLVGLIELLGGLAVLIGFQTRIVAWVLAIFTIATGLVAHTGWADQMQMIQFLKNLAITGGFILL' A
#
# COMPACT_ATOMS: atom_id res chain seq x y z
N ALA A 1 -5.13 15.43 -9.89
CA ALA A 1 -3.81 14.79 -9.68
C ALA A 1 -3.38 15.03 -8.23
N LEU A 2 -2.76 14.05 -7.57
CA LEU A 2 -2.43 14.05 -6.13
C LEU A 2 -1.39 15.10 -5.67
N GLY A 3 -0.89 15.96 -6.56
CA GLY A 3 0.07 17.02 -6.21
C GLY A 3 1.43 16.52 -5.74
N LEU A 4 1.76 15.24 -6.00
CA LEU A 4 3.02 14.64 -5.55
C LEU A 4 4.21 15.25 -6.31
N PRO A 5 5.33 15.54 -5.62
CA PRO A 5 6.57 15.93 -6.28
C PRO A 5 7.02 14.78 -7.20
N VAL A 6 7.42 15.11 -8.43
CA VAL A 6 7.90 14.17 -9.45
C VAL A 6 7.08 12.86 -9.53
N PRO A 7 5.82 12.90 -10.04
CA PRO A 7 4.86 11.80 -9.96
C PRO A 7 5.38 10.44 -10.46
N THR A 8 6.14 10.45 -11.56
CA THR A 8 6.72 9.22 -12.14
C THR A 8 7.71 8.56 -11.20
N VAL A 9 8.57 9.34 -10.55
CA VAL A 9 9.58 8.83 -9.60
C VAL A 9 8.87 8.25 -8.38
N THR A 10 7.88 8.98 -7.85
CA THR A 10 7.09 8.52 -6.71
C THR A 10 6.37 7.20 -7.01
N ALA A 11 5.78 7.06 -8.20
CA ALA A 11 5.13 5.82 -8.62
C ALA A 11 6.11 4.64 -8.73
N VAL A 12 7.30 4.86 -9.31
CA VAL A 12 8.33 3.82 -9.41
C VAL A 12 8.82 3.38 -8.03
N LEU A 13 9.04 4.33 -7.11
CA LEU A 13 9.48 4.02 -5.75
C LEU A 13 8.42 3.22 -4.98
N VAL A 14 7.16 3.64 -5.03
CA VAL A 14 6.03 2.90 -4.45
C VAL A 14 5.98 1.47 -5.00
N GLY A 15 6.01 1.32 -6.32
CA GLY A 15 5.94 0.00 -6.95
C GLY A 15 7.12 -0.91 -6.58
N LEU A 16 8.32 -0.36 -6.42
CA LEU A 16 9.48 -1.13 -5.96
C LEU A 16 9.33 -1.61 -4.51
N ILE A 17 8.81 -0.76 -3.61
CA ILE A 17 8.58 -1.14 -2.21
C ILE A 17 7.56 -2.27 -2.14
N GLU A 18 6.45 -2.16 -2.86
CA GLU A 18 5.40 -3.18 -2.90
C GLU A 18 5.90 -4.51 -3.48
N LEU A 19 6.66 -4.45 -4.58
CA LEU A 19 7.20 -5.65 -5.22
C LEU A 19 8.23 -6.36 -4.34
N LEU A 20 9.23 -5.63 -3.84
CA LEU A 20 10.29 -6.21 -3.01
C LEU A 20 9.75 -6.71 -1.67
N GLY A 21 8.85 -5.94 -1.05
CA GLY A 21 8.18 -6.36 0.18
C GLY A 21 7.32 -7.61 -0.04
N GLY A 22 6.51 -7.63 -1.09
CA GLY A 22 5.69 -8.80 -1.44
C GLY A 22 6.54 -10.04 -1.71
N LEU A 23 7.66 -9.90 -2.39
CA LEU A 23 8.62 -10.99 -2.62
C LEU A 23 9.26 -11.47 -1.31
N ALA A 24 9.62 -10.57 -0.41
CA ALA A 24 10.19 -10.94 0.89
C ALA A 24 9.18 -11.71 1.75
N VAL A 25 7.90 -11.32 1.76
CA VAL A 25 6.82 -12.09 2.39
C VAL A 25 6.66 -13.45 1.73
N LEU A 26 6.65 -13.50 0.39
CA LEU A 26 6.46 -14.73 -0.38
C LEU A 26 7.52 -15.81 -0.08
N ILE A 27 8.80 -15.42 0.02
CA ILE A 27 9.89 -16.36 0.31
C ILE A 27 10.11 -16.60 1.81
N GLY A 28 9.31 -15.96 2.68
CA GLY A 28 9.41 -16.11 4.13
C GLY A 28 10.56 -15.32 4.77
N PHE A 29 11.14 -14.34 4.07
CA PHE A 29 12.25 -13.54 4.59
C PHE A 29 11.75 -12.42 5.50
N GLN A 30 12.01 -12.53 6.81
CA GLN A 30 11.65 -11.52 7.79
C GLN A 30 10.16 -11.13 7.73
N THR A 31 9.27 -12.10 7.43
CA THR A 31 7.85 -11.87 7.10
C THR A 31 7.16 -10.92 8.06
N ARG A 32 7.35 -11.08 9.37
CA ARG A 32 6.74 -10.22 10.40
C ARG A 32 7.15 -8.76 10.26
N ILE A 33 8.44 -8.48 10.06
CA ILE A 33 8.95 -7.10 9.93
C ILE A 33 8.45 -6.49 8.61
N VAL A 34 8.58 -7.24 7.52
CA VAL A 34 8.17 -6.78 6.19
C VAL A 34 6.66 -6.53 6.13
N ALA A 35 5.86 -7.39 6.75
CA ALA A 35 4.41 -7.22 6.82
C ALA A 35 4.02 -5.97 7.59
N TRP A 36 4.67 -5.65 8.73
CA TRP A 36 4.44 -4.38 9.42
C TRP A 36 4.77 -3.16 8.55
N VAL A 37 5.90 -3.20 7.82
CA VAL A 37 6.28 -2.10 6.91
C VAL A 37 5.24 -1.94 5.80
N LEU A 38 4.82 -3.04 5.18
CA LEU A 38 3.81 -3.03 4.12
C LEU A 38 2.43 -2.61 4.65
N ALA A 39 2.03 -3.03 5.84
CA ALA A 39 0.77 -2.62 6.45
C ALA A 39 0.69 -1.09 6.62
N ILE A 40 1.75 -0.49 7.20
CA ILE A 40 1.85 0.97 7.38
C ILE A 40 1.85 1.67 6.01
N PHE A 41 2.59 1.13 5.05
CA PHE A 41 2.67 1.68 3.71
C PHE A 41 1.32 1.65 2.98
N THR A 42 0.63 0.51 3.01
CA THR A 42 -0.65 0.30 2.30
C THR A 42 -1.76 1.16 2.90
N ILE A 43 -1.84 1.29 4.22
CA ILE A 43 -2.85 2.16 4.84
C ILE A 43 -2.57 3.63 4.56
N ALA A 44 -1.31 4.06 4.62
CA ALA A 44 -0.92 5.43 4.25
C ALA A 44 -1.28 5.73 2.78
N THR A 45 -1.03 4.79 1.87
CA THR A 45 -1.39 4.93 0.46
C THR A 45 -2.90 5.04 0.27
N GLY A 46 -3.70 4.25 0.98
CA GLY A 46 -5.17 4.38 0.98
C GLY A 46 -5.64 5.76 1.44
N LEU A 47 -5.06 6.27 2.53
CA LEU A 47 -5.41 7.57 3.12
C LEU A 47 -4.94 8.76 2.29
N VAL A 48 -3.90 8.61 1.47
CA VAL A 48 -3.39 9.68 0.61
C VAL A 48 -4.05 9.64 -0.76
N ALA A 49 -4.14 8.46 -1.38
CA ALA A 49 -4.55 8.31 -2.78
C ALA A 49 -6.07 8.19 -2.99
N HIS A 50 -6.82 7.73 -1.97
CA HIS A 50 -8.23 7.39 -2.08
C HIS A 50 -9.12 8.12 -1.07
N THR A 51 -9.06 9.45 -1.08
CA THR A 51 -9.77 10.33 -0.12
C THR A 51 -11.17 10.75 -0.56
N GLY A 52 -11.52 10.57 -1.84
CA GLY A 52 -12.81 10.97 -2.41
C GLY A 52 -13.94 9.98 -2.13
N TRP A 53 -14.25 9.71 -0.86
CA TRP A 53 -15.16 8.61 -0.45
C TRP A 53 -16.62 8.72 -0.91
N ALA A 54 -17.05 9.87 -1.42
CA ALA A 54 -18.35 10.02 -2.08
C ALA A 54 -18.38 9.34 -3.46
N ASP A 55 -17.22 9.16 -4.09
CA ASP A 55 -17.08 8.39 -5.32
C ASP A 55 -16.92 6.89 -5.00
N GLN A 56 -17.79 6.06 -5.61
CA GLN A 56 -17.83 4.63 -5.32
C GLN A 56 -16.51 3.93 -5.68
N MET A 57 -15.86 4.32 -6.78
CA MET A 57 -14.59 3.70 -7.19
C MET A 57 -13.48 4.04 -6.19
N GLN A 58 -13.41 5.29 -5.72
CA GLN A 58 -12.47 5.70 -4.67
C GLN A 58 -12.71 4.92 -3.36
N MET A 59 -13.96 4.76 -2.94
CA MET A 59 -14.31 3.97 -1.76
C MET A 59 -13.87 2.50 -1.90
N ILE A 60 -14.11 1.88 -3.06
CA ILE A 60 -13.68 0.51 -3.34
C ILE A 60 -12.14 0.38 -3.22
N GLN A 61 -11.38 1.31 -3.78
CA GLN A 61 -9.92 1.27 -3.71
C GLN A 61 -9.39 1.51 -2.29
N PHE A 62 -10.02 2.40 -1.52
CA PHE A 62 -9.70 2.59 -0.10
C PHE A 62 -9.95 1.31 0.71
N LEU A 63 -11.13 0.70 0.57
CA LEU A 63 -11.48 -0.54 1.27
C LEU A 63 -10.59 -1.71 0.85
N LYS A 64 -10.18 -1.79 -0.42
CA LYS A 64 -9.17 -2.75 -0.90
C LYS A 64 -7.86 -2.61 -0.12
N ASN A 65 -7.33 -1.40 0.00
CA ASN A 65 -6.08 -1.16 0.73
C ASN A 65 -6.23 -1.46 2.23
N LEU A 66 -7.40 -1.16 2.82
CA LEU A 66 -7.69 -1.51 4.21
C LEU A 66 -7.72 -3.03 4.43
N ALA A 67 -8.34 -3.78 3.53
CA ALA A 67 -8.36 -5.25 3.59
C ALA A 67 -6.96 -5.86 3.45
N ILE A 68 -6.15 -5.36 2.50
CA ILE A 68 -4.76 -5.78 2.32
C ILE A 68 -3.93 -5.50 3.59
N THR A 69 -4.12 -4.32 4.20
CA THR A 69 -3.47 -3.95 5.46
C THR A 69 -3.80 -4.95 6.57
N GLY A 70 -5.06 -5.37 6.69
CA GLY A 70 -5.47 -6.40 7.64
C GLY A 70 -4.79 -7.74 7.40
N GLY A 71 -4.60 -8.12 6.13
CA GLY A 71 -3.84 -9.31 5.74
C GLY A 71 -2.37 -9.24 6.18
N PHE A 72 -1.73 -8.08 6.05
CA PHE A 72 -0.35 -7.90 6.52
C PHE A 72 -0.24 -7.88 8.06
N ILE A 73 -1.19 -7.29 8.78
CA ILE A 73 -1.18 -7.28 10.26
C ILE A 73 -1.27 -8.71 10.85
N LEU A 74 -1.87 -9.64 10.11
CA LEU A 74 -2.00 -11.03 10.53
C LEU A 74 -0.67 -11.82 10.45
N LEU A 75 0.27 -11.39 9.59
CA LEU A 75 1.55 -12.06 9.32
C LEU A 75 2.63 -11.71 10.36
#